data_AF-A0A1I9KQR5-F1
#
_entry.id   AF-A0A1I9KQR5-F1
#
_cell.length_a   1.000
_cell.length_b   1.000
_cell.length_c   1.000
_cell.angle_alpha   90.00
_cell.angle_beta   90.00
_cell.angle_gamma   90.00
#
_symmetry.space_group_name_H-M   'P 1'
#
loop_
_entity.id
_entity.type
_entity.pdbx_description
1 polymer ?
#
loop_
_entity_poly.entity_id
_entity_poly.type
_entity_poly.pdbx_seq_one_letter_code
_entity_poly.pdbx_strand_id
1 'polypeptide(L)' 'MHYSDSIKIKTIPQKIKLKLIKHLHKKLHIVGYKVINSESTVPIIELSNYTRIWILPNEIKINIT' A
#
# COMPACT_ATOMS: atom_id res chain seq x y z
N MET A 1 18.87 -1.24 2.29
CA MET A 1 18.40 -1.61 0.94
C MET A 1 17.06 -0.93 0.70
N HIS A 2 17.01 0.09 -0.16
CA HIS A 2 15.76 0.71 -0.59
C HIS A 2 15.30 -0.04 -1.85
N TYR A 3 14.43 -1.03 -1.70
CA TYR A 3 13.77 -1.66 -2.83
C TYR A 3 12.87 -0.62 -3.51
N SER A 4 13.13 -0.38 -4.80
CA SER A 4 12.35 0.56 -5.61
C SER A 4 11.12 -0.16 -6.18
N ASP A 5 10.34 -0.80 -5.32
CA ASP A 5 9.17 -1.55 -5.75
C ASP A 5 8.12 -0.59 -6.31
N SER A 6 7.71 -0.80 -7.56
CA SER A 6 6.63 -0.02 -8.15
C SER A 6 5.29 -0.64 -7.75
N ILE A 7 4.59 0.04 -6.85
CA ILE A 7 3.34 -0.46 -6.28
C ILE A 7 2.16 0.10 -7.07
N LYS A 8 1.28 -0.78 -7.55
CA LYS A 8 0.00 -0.40 -8.15
C LYS A 8 -1.15 -0.93 -7.31
N ILE A 9 -2.06 -0.06 -6.92
CA ILE A 9 -3.26 -0.49 -6.20
C ILE A 9 -4.30 -1.00 -7.21
N LYS A 10 -4.82 -2.21 -7.00
CA LYS A 10 -5.84 -2.85 -7.84
C LYS A 10 -7.24 -2.42 -7.43
N THR A 11 -7.51 -2.46 -6.14
CA THR A 11 -8.86 -2.25 -5.59
C THR A 11 -8.76 -1.44 -4.32
N ILE A 12 -9.65 -0.45 -4.16
CA ILE A 12 -9.72 0.37 -2.95
C ILE A 12 -11.16 0.38 -2.47
N PRO A 13 -11.41 0.05 -1.19
CA PRO A 13 -12.73 0.21 -0.61
C PRO A 13 -13.27 1.63 -0.82
N GLN A 14 -14.50 1.74 -1.31
CA GLN A 14 -15.14 3.02 -1.66
C GLN A 14 -15.02 4.07 -0.55
N LYS A 15 -15.14 3.62 0.72
CA LYS A 15 -15.07 4.47 1.92
C LYS A 15 -13.76 5.24 2.07
N ILE A 16 -12.64 4.64 1.65
CA ILE A 16 -11.32 5.28 1.74
C ILE A 16 -10.84 5.82 0.39
N LYS A 17 -11.46 5.40 -0.73
CA LYS A 17 -11.11 5.83 -2.09
C LYS A 17 -10.98 7.34 -2.23
N LEU A 18 -11.94 8.12 -1.75
CA LEU A 18 -11.89 9.59 -1.84
C LEU A 18 -10.72 10.21 -1.09
N LYS A 19 -10.31 9.60 0.03
CA LYS A 19 -9.15 10.06 0.81
C LYS A 19 -7.83 9.70 0.13
N LEU A 20 -7.81 8.60 -0.62
CA LEU A 20 -6.58 8.08 -1.23
C LEU A 20 -6.34 8.56 -2.65
N ILE A 21 -7.39 8.86 -3.42
CA ILE A 21 -7.29 9.13 -4.86
C ILE A 21 -6.28 10.23 -5.20
N LYS A 22 -6.15 11.25 -4.34
CA LYS A 22 -5.19 12.35 -4.50
C LYS A 22 -3.72 11.93 -4.36
N HIS A 23 -3.46 10.79 -3.73
CA HIS A 23 -2.13 10.26 -3.45
C HIS A 23 -1.78 9.04 -4.33
N LEU A 24 -2.76 8.39 -4.96
CA LEU A 24 -2.56 7.19 -5.79
C LEU A 24 -1.75 7.42 -7.07
N HIS A 25 -1.81 8.64 -7.61
CA HIS A 25 -1.05 9.01 -8.81
C HIS A 25 0.43 9.27 -8.53
N LYS A 26 0.85 9.20 -7.26
CA LYS A 26 2.24 9.39 -6.83
C LYS A 26 2.88 8.03 -6.53
N LYS A 27 4.21 8.00 -6.52
CA LYS A 27 4.96 6.80 -6.10
C LYS A 27 4.56 6.44 -4.66
N LEU A 28 4.27 5.17 -4.46
CA LEU A 28 3.95 4.57 -3.17
C LEU A 28 5.14 3.72 -2.74
N HIS A 29 5.42 3.69 -1.45
CA HIS A 29 6.54 2.94 -0.88
C HIS A 29 6.05 1.97 0.18
N ILE A 30 6.55 0.73 0.15
CA ILE A 30 6.39 -0.20 1.27
C ILE A 30 7.38 0.26 2.35
N VAL A 31 6.88 0.60 3.53
CA VAL A 31 7.70 1.06 4.66
C VAL A 31 7.72 0.06 5.81
N GLY A 32 7.01 -1.06 5.67
CA GLY A 32 6.99 -2.13 6.64
C GLY A 32 5.84 -3.11 6.42
N TYR A 33 5.61 -3.95 7.41
CA TYR A 33 4.56 -4.95 7.42
C TYR A 33 3.83 -4.95 8.75
N LYS A 34 2.53 -5.28 8.73
CA LYS A 34 1.69 -5.43 9.92
C LYS A 34 1.19 -6.86 10.01
N VAL A 35 1.35 -7.48 11.16
CA VAL A 35 0.67 -8.76 11.49
C VAL A 35 -0.80 -8.45 11.77
N ILE A 36 -1.72 -9.10 11.06
CA ILE A 36 -3.18 -8.92 11.25
C ILE A 36 -3.86 -10.13 11.88
N ASN A 37 -3.24 -11.30 11.81
CA ASN A 37 -3.60 -12.50 12.55
C ASN A 37 -2.37 -13.44 12.63
N SER A 38 -2.53 -14.62 13.21
CA SER A 38 -1.46 -15.62 13.38
C SER A 38 -0.80 -16.08 12.08
N GLU A 39 -1.47 -15.95 10.93
CA GLU A 39 -1.05 -16.52 9.65
C GLU A 39 -0.77 -15.46 8.58
N SER A 40 -1.12 -14.20 8.84
CA SER A 40 -1.17 -13.16 7.80
C SER A 40 -0.46 -11.88 8.23
N THR A 41 0.49 -11.49 7.39
CA THR A 41 1.14 -10.17 7.41
C THR A 41 0.77 -9.40 6.17
N VAL A 42 0.54 -8.10 6.31
CA VAL A 42 0.15 -7.22 5.22
C VAL A 42 1.15 -6.08 5.06
N PRO A 43 1.45 -5.63 3.82
CA PRO A 43 2.32 -4.50 3.61
C PRO A 43 1.70 -3.21 4.16
N ILE A 44 2.55 -2.35 4.70
CA ILE A 44 2.24 -0.97 5.03
C ILE A 44 2.81 -0.09 3.93
N ILE A 45 1.91 0.60 3.22
CA ILE A 45 2.27 1.61 2.23
C ILE A 45 2.28 3.00 2.87
N GLU A 46 3.31 3.78 2.57
CA GLU A 46 3.36 5.20 2.90
C GLU A 46 2.97 6.02 1.68
N LEU A 47 2.02 6.93 1.89
CA LEU A 47 1.58 7.90 0.90
C LEU A 47 2.49 9.13 0.90
N SER A 48 2.42 9.93 -0.16
CA SER A 48 3.15 11.21 -0.27
C SER A 48 2.92 12.24 0.84
N ASN A 49 1.89 12.09 1.67
CA ASN A 49 1.61 12.95 2.82
C ASN A 49 2.01 12.28 4.14
N TYR A 50 2.87 11.27 4.10
CA TYR A 50 3.34 10.47 5.24
C TYR A 50 2.23 9.67 5.95
N THR A 51 1.01 9.64 5.40
CA THR A 51 -0.03 8.75 5.90
C THR A 51 0.33 7.31 5.57
N ARG A 52 0.25 6.44 6.57
CA ARG A 52 0.54 5.01 6.44
C ARG A 52 -0.72 4.19 6.47
N ILE A 53 -0.82 3.25 5.54
CA ILE A 53 -2.00 2.40 5.37
C ILE A 53 -1.53 0.97 5.19
N TRP A 54 -2.14 0.07 5.95
CA TRP A 54 -1.99 -1.35 5.72
C TRP A 54 -3.01 -1.78 4.67
N ILE A 55 -2.58 -2.59 3.71
CA ILE A 55 -3.38 -2.96 2.53
C ILE A 55 -3.30 -4.46 2.30
N LEU A 56 -4.42 -5.08 1.96
CA LEU A 56 -4.45 -6.52 1.74
C LEU A 56 -3.70 -6.89 0.44
N PRO A 57 -3.05 -8.07 0.37
CA PRO A 57 -2.33 -8.49 -0.83
C PRO A 57 -3.21 -8.56 -2.09
N ASN A 58 -4.50 -8.86 -1.95
CA ASN A 58 -5.45 -8.90 -3.06
C ASN A 58 -5.86 -7.50 -3.56
N GLU A 59 -5.70 -6.46 -2.74
CA GLU A 59 -6.00 -5.07 -3.08
C GLU A 59 -4.84 -4.40 -3.86
N ILE A 60 -3.67 -5.04 -3.93
CA ILE A 60 -2.44 -4.45 -4.48
C ILE A 60 -1.75 -5.36 -5.50
N LYS A 61 -0.98 -4.75 -6.39
CA LYS A 61 0.02 -5.41 -7.24
C LYS A 61 1.37 -4.78 -6.93
N ILE A 62 2.27 -5.57 -6.37
CA ILE A 62 3.65 -5.16 -6.15
C ILE A 62 4.41 -5.64 -7.37
N ASN A 63 4.94 -4.71 -8.17
CA ASN A 63 5.88 -5.05 -9.24
C ASN A 63 7.28 -4.88 -8.67
N ILE A 64 7.89 -6.00 -8.30
CA ILE A 64 9.29 -6.08 -7.93
C ILE A 64 10.08 -5.91 -9.23
N THR A 65 10.93 -4.88 -9.32
CA THR A 65 11.77 -4.59 -10.49
C THR A 65 13.23 -4.72 -10.10
#